data_AF-A0A1G7KNM9-F1
#
_entry.id   AF-A0A1G7KNM9-F1
#
_cell.length_a   1.000
_cell.length_b   1.000
_cell.length_c   1.000
_cell.angle_alpha   90.00
_cell.angle_beta   90.00
_cell.angle_gamma   90.00
#
_symmetry.space_group_name_H-M   'P 1'
#
loop_
_entity.id
_entity.type
_entity.pdbx_description
1 polymer ?
#
loop_
_entity_poly.entity_id
_entity_poly.type
_entity_poly.pdbx_seq_one_letter_code
_entity_poly.pdbx_strand_id
1 'polypeptide(L)'
;MKKRIIIFNISFWLALLTIILIPGKVPTEGASRIEYGFPFRFFIQYQSTEWFIQGVGIQLLYYFFDVFIIYGLIYACLHLWNRLKPITKESASTIVLNGGNNKG
;
A
#
# COMPACT_ATOMS: atom_id res chain seq x y z
N MET A 1 9.87 -18.92 7.68
CA MET A 1 9.67 -17.74 8.55
C MET A 1 10.18 -16.42 7.94
N LYS A 2 11.43 -16.33 7.44
CA LYS A 2 12.05 -15.07 6.95
C LYS A 2 11.22 -14.24 5.96
N LYS A 3 10.54 -14.86 4.98
CA LYS A 3 9.74 -14.12 3.96
C LYS A 3 8.59 -13.31 4.56
N ARG A 4 7.91 -13.82 5.60
CA ARG A 4 6.78 -13.13 6.23
C ARG A 4 7.22 -11.86 6.98
N ILE A 5 8.37 -11.96 7.65
CA ILE A 5 8.99 -10.84 8.39
C ILE A 5 9.45 -9.75 7.42
N ILE A 6 10.04 -10.12 6.28
CA ILE A 6 10.45 -9.15 5.24
C ILE A 6 9.25 -8.39 4.69
N ILE A 7 8.16 -9.09 4.34
CA ILE A 7 6.94 -8.46 3.82
C ILE A 7 6.32 -7.52 4.85
N PHE A 8 6.31 -7.93 6.12
CA PHE A 8 5.83 -7.08 7.21
C PHE A 8 6.68 -5.81 7.37
N ASN A 9 8.01 -5.93 7.33
CA ASN A 9 8.92 -4.79 7.44
C ASN A 9 8.73 -3.82 6.24
N ILE A 10 8.60 -4.34 5.02
CA ILE A 10 8.29 -3.53 3.84
C ILE A 10 6.94 -2.81 3.99
N SER A 11 5.93 -3.49 4.52
CA SER A 11 4.60 -2.89 4.73
C SER A 11 4.66 -1.75 5.75
N PHE A 12 5.44 -1.93 6.83
CA PHE A 12 5.69 -0.91 7.84
C PHE A 12 6.38 0.34 7.25
N TRP A 13 7.45 0.14 6.48
CA TRP A 13 8.15 1.24 5.81
C TRP A 13 7.28 1.94 4.77
N LEU A 14 6.46 1.18 4.04
CA LEU A 14 5.57 1.75 3.04
C LEU A 14 4.48 2.61 3.69
N ALA A 15 3.87 2.15 4.79
CA ALA A 15 2.92 2.93 5.57
C ALA A 15 3.54 4.22 6.13
N LEU A 16 4.78 4.15 6.61
CA LEU A 16 5.50 5.33 7.09
C LEU A 16 5.76 6.33 5.95
N LEU A 17 6.10 5.82 4.76
CA LEU A 17 6.41 6.62 3.59
C LEU A 17 5.17 7.30 3.00
N THR A 18 3.97 6.69 3.07
CA THR A 18 2.71 7.35 2.67
C THR A 18 2.37 8.51 3.57
N ILE A 19 2.65 8.41 4.88
CA ILE A 19 2.46 9.51 5.83
C ILE A 19 3.39 10.67 5.50
N ILE A 20 4.63 10.43 5.13
CA ILE A 20 5.60 11.50 4.85
C ILE A 20 5.34 12.17 3.49
N LEU A 21 5.03 11.38 2.45
CA LEU A 21 5.03 11.86 1.07
C LEU A 21 3.68 12.29 0.51
N ILE A 22 2.57 11.93 1.16
CA ILE A 22 1.22 12.20 0.65
C ILE A 22 0.54 13.27 1.52
N PRO A 23 0.73 14.57 1.19
CA PRO A 23 -0.01 15.65 1.84
C PRO A 23 -1.45 15.68 1.32
N GLY A 24 -2.42 15.64 2.21
CA GLY A 24 -3.82 15.96 1.98
C GLY A 24 -4.11 17.41 2.38
N LYS A 25 -4.72 18.19 1.48
CA LYS A 25 -5.24 19.52 1.82
C LYS A 25 -6.74 19.39 2.04
N VAL A 26 -7.21 19.72 3.24
CA VAL A 26 -8.64 19.89 3.51
C VAL A 26 -8.88 21.34 3.90
N PRO A 27 -9.62 22.12 3.09
CA PRO A 27 -10.00 23.46 3.48
C PRO A 27 -10.97 23.36 4.64
N THR A 28 -10.58 23.87 5.81
CA THR A 28 -11.49 24.01 6.96
C THR A 28 -11.47 25.45 7.45
N GLU A 29 -12.66 26.00 7.70
CA GLU A 29 -12.85 27.36 8.17
C GLU A 29 -12.28 27.52 9.59
N GLY A 30 -11.29 28.41 9.75
CA GLY A 30 -10.83 28.90 11.05
C GLY A 30 -9.50 28.36 11.60
N ALA A 31 -8.90 27.30 11.03
CA ALA A 31 -7.55 26.85 11.39
C ALA A 31 -6.84 26.15 10.23
N SER A 32 -5.57 26.48 9.98
CA SER A 32 -4.76 25.79 8.98
C SER A 32 -4.44 24.37 9.46
N ARG A 33 -5.08 23.37 8.86
CA ARG A 33 -4.85 21.96 9.12
C ARG A 33 -4.30 21.30 7.87
N ILE A 34 -3.24 20.51 8.03
CA ILE A 34 -2.68 19.71 6.94
C ILE A 34 -2.84 18.24 7.31
N GLU A 35 -3.37 17.46 6.38
CA GLU A 35 -3.50 16.02 6.51
C GLU A 35 -2.33 15.32 5.85
N TYR A 36 -1.96 14.16 6.35
CA TYR A 36 -0.88 13.34 5.82
C TYR A 36 -1.25 11.87 5.88
N GLY A 37 -0.96 11.10 4.83
CA GLY A 37 -1.12 9.64 4.83
C GLY A 37 -2.19 9.07 3.90
N PHE A 38 -2.12 7.75 3.74
CA PHE A 38 -3.03 6.94 2.93
C PHE A 38 -2.93 5.45 3.36
N PRO A 39 -4.05 4.71 3.52
CA PRO A 39 -5.46 5.12 3.36
C PRO A 39 -6.04 5.92 4.52
N PHE A 40 -5.62 5.71 5.77
CA PHE A 40 -6.00 6.57 6.88
C PHE A 40 -5.10 7.80 6.97
N ARG A 41 -5.66 8.91 7.45
CA ARG A 41 -5.01 10.23 7.43
C ARG A 41 -4.75 10.73 8.85
N PHE A 42 -3.60 11.37 9.02
CA PHE A 42 -3.15 12.00 10.25
C PHE A 42 -3.23 13.52 10.11
N PHE A 43 -3.52 14.20 11.21
CA PHE A 43 -3.75 15.64 11.20
C PHE A 43 -2.65 16.36 11.94
N ILE A 44 -2.07 17.38 11.30
CA ILE A 44 -1.22 18.37 11.94
C ILE A 44 -2.01 19.67 11.99
N GLN A 45 -2.20 20.18 13.21
CA GLN A 45 -2.88 21.46 13.43
C GLN A 45 -1.83 22.55 13.61
N TYR A 46 -1.84 23.53 12.70
CA TYR A 46 -1.03 24.73 12.81
C TYR A 46 -1.86 25.85 13.44
N GLN A 47 -1.21 26.67 14.27
CA GLN A 47 -1.80 27.92 14.74
C GLN A 47 -1.73 28.97 13.61
N SER A 48 -2.41 30.11 13.76
CA SER A 48 -2.49 31.19 12.75
C SER A 48 -1.14 31.68 12.20
N THR A 49 -0.04 31.41 12.91
CA THR A 49 1.33 31.49 12.41
C THR A 49 1.78 30.10 11.95
N GLU A 50 1.98 29.94 10.64
CA GLU A 50 2.35 28.69 9.95
C GLU A 50 3.60 27.96 10.51
N TRP A 51 4.37 28.64 11.36
CA TRP A 51 5.61 28.15 11.97
C TRP A 51 5.41 27.46 13.32
N PHE A 52 4.23 27.51 13.94
CA PHE A 52 3.98 26.91 15.24
C PHE A 52 3.01 25.72 15.16
N ILE A 53 3.53 24.52 15.40
CA ILE A 53 2.75 23.28 15.48
C ILE A 53 2.04 23.27 16.83
N GLN A 54 0.72 23.42 16.82
CA GLN A 54 -0.08 23.45 18.06
C GLN A 54 -0.38 22.04 18.56
N GLY A 55 -0.49 21.07 17.67
CA GLY A 55 -0.75 19.68 18.03
C GLY A 55 -0.59 18.73 16.85
N VAL A 56 -0.05 17.55 17.14
CA VAL A 56 0.06 16.43 16.21
C VAL A 56 -0.80 15.29 16.75
N GLY A 57 -1.89 15.00 16.05
CA GLY A 57 -2.80 13.91 16.40
C GLY A 57 -2.44 12.64 15.64
N ILE A 58 -1.45 11.87 16.13
CA ILE A 58 -1.12 10.57 15.54
C ILE A 58 -2.07 9.52 16.10
N GLN A 59 -3.07 9.13 15.31
CA GLN A 59 -3.99 8.05 15.66
C GLN A 59 -3.29 6.70 15.44
N LEU A 60 -2.54 6.26 16.44
CA LEU A 60 -1.72 5.04 16.40
C LEU A 60 -2.51 3.79 15.94
N LEU A 61 -3.79 3.72 16.29
CA LEU A 61 -4.69 2.65 15.86
C LEU A 61 -4.85 2.63 14.32
N TYR A 62 -5.01 3.79 13.69
CA TYR A 62 -5.12 3.90 12.24
C TYR A 62 -3.82 3.56 11.53
N TYR A 63 -2.68 3.87 12.14
CA TYR A 63 -1.38 3.41 11.65
C TYR A 63 -1.31 1.88 11.59
N PHE A 64 -1.76 1.19 12.63
CA PHE A 64 -1.81 -0.28 12.60
C PHE A 64 -2.74 -0.78 11.48
N PHE A 65 -3.91 -0.17 11.31
CA PHE A 65 -4.81 -0.54 10.21
C PHE A 65 -4.19 -0.31 8.83
N ASP A 66 -3.47 0.80 8.61
CA ASP A 66 -2.75 1.05 7.36
C ASP A 66 -1.73 -0.06 7.06
N VAL A 67 -0.93 -0.45 8.07
CA VAL A 67 0.03 -1.55 7.94
C VAL A 67 -0.67 -2.86 7.61
N PHE A 68 -1.79 -3.17 8.26
CA PHE A 68 -2.58 -4.39 7.96
C PHE A 68 -3.16 -4.38 6.56
N ILE A 69 -3.70 -3.25 6.10
CA ILE A 69 -4.26 -3.11 4.76
C ILE A 69 -3.17 -3.32 3.71
N ILE A 70 -2.03 -2.64 3.85
CA ILE A 70 -0.89 -2.77 2.93
C ILE A 70 -0.37 -4.21 2.91
N TYR A 71 -0.21 -4.82 4.08
CA TYR A 71 0.23 -6.21 4.20
C TYR A 71 -0.74 -7.17 3.49
N GLY A 72 -2.05 -6.99 3.72
CA GLY A 72 -3.10 -7.77 3.08
C GLY A 72 -3.10 -7.60 1.55
N LEU A 73 -2.93 -6.36 1.06
CA LEU A 73 -2.88 -6.04 -0.37
C LEU A 73 -1.69 -6.73 -1.05
N ILE A 74 -0.51 -6.68 -0.43
CA ILE A 74 0.70 -7.35 -0.94
C ILE A 74 0.47 -8.86 -1.01
N TYR A 75 -0.13 -9.44 0.03
CA TYR A 75 -0.41 -10.87 0.06
C TYR A 75 -1.45 -11.28 -0.98
N ALA A 76 -2.50 -10.47 -1.19
CA ALA A 76 -3.50 -10.68 -2.21
C ALA A 76 -2.90 -10.62 -3.63
N CYS A 77 -2.06 -9.62 -3.92
CA CYS A 77 -1.32 -9.51 -5.18
C CYS A 77 -0.41 -10.71 -5.42
N LEU A 78 0.35 -11.13 -4.41
CA LEU A 78 1.21 -12.33 -4.50
C LEU A 78 0.39 -13.60 -4.76
N HIS A 79 -0.75 -13.74 -4.08
CA HIS A 79 -1.62 -14.89 -4.26
C HIS A 79 -2.24 -14.92 -5.67
N LEU A 80 -2.70 -13.77 -6.18
CA LEU A 80 -3.25 -13.65 -7.53
C LEU A 80 -2.18 -13.91 -8.60
N TRP A 81 -0.98 -13.37 -8.42
CA TRP A 81 0.15 -13.61 -9.32
C TRP A 81 0.52 -15.10 -9.40
N ASN A 82 0.52 -15.80 -8.26
CA ASN A 82 0.79 -17.24 -8.22
C ASN A 82 -0.33 -18.07 -8.86
N ARG A 83 -1.57 -17.58 -8.87
CA ARG A 83 -2.70 -18.21 -9.58
C ARG A 83 -2.65 -18.00 -11.08
N LEU A 84 -2.08 -16.89 -11.56
CA LEU A 84 -1.94 -16.59 -12.98
C LEU A 84 -0.73 -17.29 -13.64
N LYS A 85 0.31 -17.58 -12.86
CA LYS A 85 1.51 -18.31 -13.30
C LYS A 85 1.27 -19.72 -13.89
N PRO A 86 0.39 -20.57 -13.33
CA PRO A 86 0.10 -21.89 -13.91
C PRO A 86 -0.68 -21.77 -15.23
N ILE A 87 -1.60 -20.80 -15.35
CA ILE A 87 -2.40 -20.57 -16.56
C ILE A 87 -1.50 -20.26 -17.76
N THR A 88 -0.43 -19.49 -17.55
CA THR A 88 0.55 -19.19 -18.62
C THR A 88 1.37 -20.42 -19.04
N LYS A 89 1.66 -21.34 -18.11
CA LYS A 89 2.39 -22.57 -18.44
C LYS A 89 1.53 -23.58 -19.20
N GLU A 90 0.27 -23.74 -18.81
CA GLU A 90 -0.67 -24.68 -19.42
C GLU A 90 -1.04 -24.26 -20.86
N SER A 91 -1.26 -22.96 -21.08
CA SER A 91 -1.46 -22.39 -22.42
C SER A 91 -0.21 -22.52 -23.30
N ALA A 92 1.00 -22.39 -22.75
CA ALA A 92 2.23 -22.59 -23.52
C ALA A 92 2.42 -24.06 -23.94
N SER A 93 2.12 -25.02 -23.05
CA SER A 93 2.20 -26.44 -23.39
C SER A 93 1.16 -26.90 -24.42
N THR A 94 -0.06 -26.38 -24.36
CA THR A 94 -1.11 -26.73 -25.34
C THR A 94 -0.83 -26.15 -26.72
N ILE A 95 -0.29 -24.94 -26.82
CA ILE A 95 0.12 -24.35 -28.11
C ILE A 95 1.27 -25.13 -28.75
N VAL A 96 2.27 -25.56 -27.97
CA VAL A 96 3.41 -26.34 -28.48
C VAL A 96 2.97 -27.72 -28.97
N LEU A 97 2.07 -28.40 -28.25
CA LEU A 97 1.55 -29.70 -28.66
C LEU A 97 0.70 -29.61 -29.94
N ASN A 98 -0.10 -28.56 -30.10
CA ASN A 98 -0.95 -28.39 -31.29
C ASN A 98 -0.17 -27.88 -32.52
N GLY A 99 0.91 -27.13 -32.31
CA GLY A 99 1.82 -26.71 -33.38
C GLY A 99 2.76 -27.82 -33.89
N GLY A 100 3.07 -28.81 -33.05
CA GLY A 100 3.90 -29.97 -33.42
C GLY A 100 3.15 -31.03 -34.24
N ASN A 101 1.83 -31.11 -34.14
CA ASN A 101 1.02 -32.16 -34.76
C ASN A 101 0.54 -31.83 -36.19
N ASN A 102 0.86 -30.64 -36.71
CA ASN A 102 0.51 -30.18 -38.07
C ASN A 102 1.67 -30.34 -39.08
N LYS A 103 2.58 -31.29 -38.85
CA LYS A 103 3.71 -31.63 -39.76
C LYS A 103 3.74 -33.13 -40.12
N GLY A 104 2.57 -33.77 -40.20
CA GLY A 104 2.40 -35.14 -40.70
C GLY A 104 1.80 -35.13 -42.10
#